data_AF-A0A9Q4EX60-F1
#
_entry.id   AF-A0A9Q4EX60-F1
#
_cell.length_a   1.000
_cell.length_b   1.000
_cell.length_c   1.000
_cell.angle_alpha   90.00
_cell.angle_beta   90.00
_cell.angle_gamma   90.00
#
_symmetry.space_group_name_H-M   'P 1'
#
loop_
_entity.id
_entity.type
_entity.pdbx_description
1 polymer ?
#
loop_
_entity_poly.entity_id
_entity_poly.type
_entity_poly.pdbx_seq_one_letter_code
_entity_poly.pdbx_strand_id
1 'polypeptide(L)'
;MSDIGERIKELRSEAGITQLQLGKYAGCTGQVISNIERGYTRPSAEVLNKIADSLHVPSDYILGISKSKWIASNPYTLSRCLQDRISSLLKKEQMTIESFAAAAELDQDEVSEIVSGGIRPNTDTLARIAGTLHTTIDYLIGMTEYEVSIESEEEEDIIQYFRKMSKSGKRIFMGMLEEVKDK
;
A
#
# COMPACT_ATOMS: atom_id res chain seq x y z
N MET A 1 -6.44 6.11 -25.55
CA MET A 1 -6.84 5.20 -24.47
C MET A 1 -5.58 4.42 -24.16
N SER A 2 -4.88 4.69 -23.04
CA SER A 2 -3.56 4.07 -22.82
C SER A 2 -3.75 2.56 -22.64
N ASP A 3 -2.95 1.78 -23.37
CA ASP A 3 -2.96 0.33 -23.25
C ASP A 3 -2.42 -0.08 -21.86
N ILE A 4 -2.83 -1.26 -21.37
CA ILE A 4 -2.37 -1.79 -20.08
C ILE A 4 -0.83 -1.81 -20.03
N GLY A 5 -0.19 -2.20 -21.13
CA GLY A 5 1.26 -2.22 -21.26
C GLY A 5 1.90 -0.85 -21.11
N GLU A 6 1.31 0.19 -21.70
CA GLU A 6 1.80 1.56 -21.60
C GLU A 6 1.72 2.08 -20.16
N ARG A 7 0.62 1.79 -19.46
CA ARG A 7 0.45 2.18 -18.06
C ARG A 7 1.42 1.47 -17.12
N ILE A 8 1.67 0.18 -17.34
CA ILE A 8 2.69 -0.57 -16.58
C ILE A 8 4.08 0.04 -16.81
N LYS A 9 4.41 0.40 -18.05
CA LYS A 9 5.68 1.05 -18.39
C LYS A 9 5.85 2.39 -17.71
N GLU A 10 4.80 3.22 -17.69
CA GLU A 10 4.78 4.52 -17.00
C GLU A 10 5.05 4.34 -15.51
N LEU A 11 4.24 3.51 -14.83
CA LEU A 11 4.37 3.22 -13.40
C LEU A 11 5.74 2.64 -13.05
N ARG A 12 6.25 1.69 -13.85
CA ARG A 12 7.59 1.13 -13.66
C ARG A 12 8.67 2.22 -13.75
N SER A 13 8.52 3.14 -14.69
CA SER A 13 9.48 4.24 -14.89
C SER A 13 9.42 5.27 -13.76
N GLU A 14 8.22 5.57 -13.25
CA GLU A 14 8.01 6.40 -12.05
C GLU A 14 8.65 5.77 -10.81
N ALA A 15 8.54 4.46 -10.65
CA ALA A 15 9.20 3.71 -9.57
C ALA A 15 10.72 3.59 -9.73
N GLY A 16 11.29 4.00 -10.87
CA GLY A 16 12.74 3.99 -11.12
C GLY A 16 13.36 2.60 -11.24
N ILE A 17 12.55 1.56 -11.51
CA ILE A 17 13.00 0.17 -11.61
C ILE A 17 13.09 -0.30 -13.06
N THR A 18 13.99 -1.26 -13.32
CA THR A 18 14.18 -1.86 -14.65
C THR A 18 13.13 -2.93 -14.96
N GLN A 19 12.94 -3.28 -16.23
CA GLN A 19 12.07 -4.40 -16.64
C GLN A 19 12.52 -5.73 -16.01
N LEU A 20 13.83 -5.92 -15.83
CA LEU A 20 14.38 -7.10 -15.15
C LEU A 20 13.97 -7.16 -13.68
N GLN A 21 14.04 -6.04 -12.97
CA GLN A 21 13.62 -5.95 -11.56
C GLN A 21 12.12 -6.16 -11.41
N LEU A 22 11.30 -5.47 -12.22
CA LEU A 22 9.85 -5.69 -12.19
C LEU A 22 9.49 -7.13 -12.53
N GLY A 23 10.21 -7.76 -13.47
CA GLY A 23 10.04 -9.17 -13.79
C GLY A 23 10.27 -10.05 -12.57
N LYS A 24 11.41 -9.87 -11.88
CA LYS A 24 11.72 -10.59 -10.63
C LYS A 24 10.61 -10.42 -9.59
N TYR A 25 10.15 -9.18 -9.36
CA TYR A 25 9.09 -8.91 -8.37
C TYR A 25 7.76 -9.53 -8.76
N ALA A 26 7.43 -9.53 -10.06
CA ALA A 26 6.24 -10.15 -10.61
C ALA A 26 6.32 -11.69 -10.74
N GLY A 27 7.46 -12.31 -10.41
CA GLY A 27 7.68 -13.75 -10.58
C GLY A 27 7.78 -14.20 -12.04
N CYS A 28 8.24 -13.32 -12.94
CA CYS A 28 8.44 -13.62 -14.36
C CYS A 28 9.79 -13.09 -14.88
N THR A 29 10.09 -13.29 -16.16
CA THR A 29 11.33 -12.77 -16.74
C THR A 29 11.18 -11.31 -17.16
N GLY A 30 12.29 -10.57 -17.21
CA GLY A 30 12.27 -9.20 -17.75
C GLY A 30 11.77 -9.13 -19.20
N GLN A 31 11.95 -10.20 -19.98
CA GLN A 31 11.40 -10.32 -21.33
C GLN A 31 9.87 -10.37 -21.34
N VAL A 32 9.24 -11.05 -20.37
CA VAL A 32 7.78 -11.10 -20.23
C VAL A 32 7.24 -9.69 -19.95
N ILE A 33 7.83 -8.95 -19.01
CA ILE A 33 7.49 -7.53 -18.77
C ILE A 33 7.66 -6.70 -20.04
N SER A 34 8.77 -6.88 -20.76
CA SER A 34 9.04 -6.19 -22.02
C SER A 34 7.96 -6.45 -23.08
N ASN A 35 7.44 -7.68 -23.16
CA ASN A 35 6.36 -8.05 -24.07
C ASN A 35 5.02 -7.46 -23.62
N ILE A 36 4.75 -7.44 -22.32
CA ILE A 36 3.56 -6.80 -21.73
C ILE A 36 3.56 -5.30 -22.03
N GLU A 37 4.65 -4.60 -21.77
CA GLU A 37 4.77 -3.15 -21.98
C GLU A 37 4.62 -2.73 -23.45
N ARG A 38 4.90 -3.64 -24.38
CA ARG A 38 4.72 -3.43 -25.83
C ARG A 38 3.36 -3.92 -26.35
N GLY A 39 2.51 -4.49 -25.50
CA GLY A 39 1.21 -5.04 -25.89
C GLY A 39 1.27 -6.39 -26.62
N TYR A 40 2.44 -7.05 -26.68
CA TYR A 40 2.58 -8.37 -27.31
C TYR A 40 1.99 -9.50 -26.47
N THR A 41 1.82 -9.30 -25.17
CA THR A 41 1.28 -10.31 -24.25
C THR A 41 0.47 -9.61 -23.17
N ARG A 42 -0.68 -10.17 -22.79
CA ARG A 42 -1.43 -9.70 -21.62
C ARG A 42 -0.94 -10.41 -20.35
N PRO A 43 -0.79 -9.70 -19.21
CA PRO A 43 -0.47 -10.36 -17.96
C PRO A 43 -1.61 -11.30 -17.56
N SER A 44 -1.27 -12.43 -16.93
CA SER A 44 -2.27 -13.23 -16.20
C SER A 44 -2.75 -12.45 -14.98
N ALA A 45 -3.88 -12.86 -14.38
CA ALA A 45 -4.36 -12.24 -13.14
C ALA A 45 -3.31 -12.27 -12.01
N GLU A 46 -2.59 -13.39 -11.87
CA GLU A 46 -1.53 -13.52 -10.88
C GLU A 46 -0.37 -12.53 -11.14
N VAL A 47 0.11 -12.45 -12.38
CA VAL A 47 1.19 -11.52 -12.77
C VAL A 47 0.73 -10.08 -12.60
N LEU A 48 -0.51 -9.77 -12.98
CA LEU A 48 -1.08 -8.44 -12.82
C LEU A 48 -1.13 -8.00 -11.36
N ASN A 49 -1.57 -8.89 -10.45
CA ASN A 49 -1.61 -8.58 -9.01
C ASN A 49 -0.20 -8.35 -8.47
N LYS A 50 0.78 -9.21 -8.80
CA LYS A 50 2.16 -8.99 -8.36
C LYS A 50 2.77 -7.70 -8.93
N ILE A 51 2.43 -7.33 -10.17
CA ILE A 51 2.82 -6.03 -10.75
C ILE A 51 2.18 -4.88 -9.98
N ALA A 52 0.88 -4.97 -9.68
CA ALA A 52 0.13 -3.98 -8.93
C ALA A 52 0.74 -3.76 -7.54
N ASP A 53 1.04 -4.85 -6.82
CA ASP A 53 1.69 -4.83 -5.51
C ASP A 53 3.09 -4.21 -5.58
N SER A 54 3.89 -4.62 -6.58
CA SER A 54 5.26 -4.11 -6.78
C SER A 54 5.32 -2.63 -7.13
N LEU A 55 4.25 -2.10 -7.74
CA LEU A 55 4.15 -0.71 -8.16
C LEU A 55 3.28 0.12 -7.19
N HIS A 56 2.79 -0.49 -6.12
CA HIS A 56 1.93 0.12 -5.10
C HIS A 56 0.71 0.85 -5.68
N VAL A 57 0.03 0.22 -6.64
CA VAL A 57 -1.21 0.75 -7.25
C VAL A 57 -2.28 -0.34 -7.33
N PRO A 58 -3.58 0.01 -7.35
CA PRO A 58 -4.64 -0.94 -7.64
C PRO A 58 -4.47 -1.57 -9.02
N SER A 59 -4.74 -2.87 -9.14
CA SER A 59 -4.88 -3.54 -10.43
C SER A 59 -5.96 -2.89 -11.30
N ASP A 60 -7.04 -2.39 -10.69
CA ASP A 60 -8.08 -1.58 -11.36
C ASP A 60 -7.54 -0.33 -12.05
N TYR A 61 -6.51 0.31 -11.49
CA TYR A 61 -5.86 1.44 -12.13
C TYR A 61 -5.08 0.99 -13.36
N ILE A 62 -4.33 -0.12 -13.25
CA ILE A 62 -3.60 -0.71 -14.37
C ILE A 62 -4.57 -1.09 -15.50
N LEU A 63 -5.71 -1.68 -15.16
CA LEU A 63 -6.78 -2.07 -16.10
C LEU A 63 -7.56 -0.88 -16.68
N GLY A 64 -7.42 0.32 -16.11
CA GLY A 64 -8.16 1.51 -16.53
C GLY A 64 -9.62 1.53 -16.12
N ILE A 65 -9.98 0.71 -15.14
CA ILE A 65 -11.27 0.74 -14.45
C ILE A 65 -11.30 1.96 -13.51
N SER A 66 -10.22 2.17 -12.76
CA SER A 66 -10.03 3.36 -11.92
C SER A 66 -9.21 4.44 -12.64
N LYS A 67 -9.60 5.70 -12.46
CA LYS A 67 -8.79 6.86 -12.90
C LYS A 67 -7.68 7.22 -11.91
N SER A 68 -7.73 6.74 -10.67
CA SER A 68 -6.74 7.07 -9.65
C SER A 68 -5.81 5.91 -9.36
N LYS A 69 -4.51 6.26 -9.25
CA LYS A 69 -3.42 5.41 -8.76
C LYS A 69 -3.57 5.04 -7.29
N TRP A 70 -4.39 5.80 -6.56
CA TRP A 70 -4.51 5.69 -5.12
C TRP A 70 -5.82 5.00 -4.76
N ILE A 71 -5.73 3.92 -3.98
CA ILE A 71 -6.90 3.22 -3.40
C ILE A 71 -7.80 4.23 -2.68
N ALA A 72 -7.18 5.16 -1.92
CA ALA A 72 -7.85 6.23 -1.19
C ALA A 72 -8.65 7.23 -2.06
N SER A 73 -8.53 7.18 -3.38
CA SER A 73 -9.33 8.02 -4.29
C SER A 73 -10.55 7.32 -4.87
N ASN A 74 -10.72 6.01 -4.68
CA ASN A 74 -11.97 5.32 -5.00
C ASN A 74 -12.85 5.30 -3.73
N PRO A 75 -13.97 6.05 -3.70
CA PRO A 75 -14.80 6.17 -2.50
C PRO A 75 -15.30 4.82 -1.98
N TYR A 76 -15.66 3.89 -2.88
CA TYR A 76 -16.21 2.59 -2.51
C TYR A 76 -15.14 1.67 -1.91
N THR A 77 -13.95 1.65 -2.50
CA THR A 77 -12.83 0.84 -1.99
C THR A 77 -12.31 1.41 -0.67
N LEU A 78 -12.21 2.74 -0.55
CA LEU A 78 -11.76 3.39 0.68
C LEU A 78 -12.69 3.10 1.86
N SER A 79 -14.00 3.32 1.72
CA SER A 79 -14.94 3.09 2.82
C SER A 79 -14.89 1.65 3.31
N ARG A 80 -14.80 0.69 2.38
CA ARG A 80 -14.67 -0.73 2.73
C ARG A 80 -13.36 -1.04 3.43
N CYS A 81 -12.22 -0.59 2.90
CA CYS A 81 -10.90 -0.81 3.53
C CYS A 81 -10.86 -0.24 4.94
N LEU A 82 -11.38 0.97 5.12
CA LEU A 82 -11.40 1.65 6.41
C LEU A 82 -12.27 0.89 7.42
N GLN A 83 -13.48 0.49 7.00
CA GLN A 83 -14.38 -0.35 7.80
C GLN A 83 -13.71 -1.67 8.21
N ASP A 84 -13.15 -2.40 7.25
CA ASP A 84 -12.56 -3.72 7.47
C ASP A 84 -11.36 -3.63 8.44
N ARG A 85 -10.48 -2.62 8.24
CA ARG A 85 -9.26 -2.43 9.06
C ARG A 85 -9.58 -1.95 10.47
N ILE A 86 -10.45 -0.94 10.64
CA ILE A 86 -10.87 -0.49 11.98
C ILE A 86 -11.56 -1.63 12.73
N SER A 87 -12.49 -2.34 12.08
CA SER A 87 -13.20 -3.46 12.70
C SER A 87 -12.25 -4.59 13.12
N SER A 88 -11.22 -4.87 12.33
CA SER A 88 -10.19 -5.86 12.66
C SER A 88 -9.35 -5.43 13.86
N LEU A 89 -8.89 -4.18 13.89
CA LEU A 89 -8.08 -3.63 14.99
C LEU A 89 -8.86 -3.59 16.30
N LEU A 90 -10.12 -3.13 16.30
CA LEU A 90 -10.96 -3.13 17.51
C LEU A 90 -11.14 -4.54 18.09
N LYS A 91 -11.31 -5.55 17.23
CA LYS A 91 -11.39 -6.95 17.65
C LYS A 91 -10.08 -7.46 18.23
N LYS A 92 -8.94 -7.12 17.60
CA LYS A 92 -7.59 -7.49 18.05
C LYS A 92 -7.31 -6.94 19.45
N GLU A 93 -7.65 -5.67 19.68
CA GLU A 93 -7.48 -4.97 20.96
C GLU A 93 -8.61 -5.23 21.98
N GLN A 94 -9.61 -6.06 21.63
CA GLN A 94 -10.80 -6.36 22.45
C GLN A 94 -11.54 -5.08 22.91
N MET A 95 -11.50 -4.02 22.11
CA MET A 95 -12.16 -2.75 22.39
C MET A 95 -13.59 -2.74 21.87
N THR A 96 -14.50 -2.17 22.65
CA THR A 96 -15.85 -1.83 22.18
C THR A 96 -15.86 -0.47 21.49
N ILE A 97 -16.90 -0.19 20.71
CA ILE A 97 -17.08 1.12 20.04
C ILE A 97 -17.13 2.25 21.07
N GLU A 98 -17.80 2.03 22.20
CA GLU A 98 -17.91 3.00 23.31
C GLU A 98 -16.54 3.35 23.89
N SER A 99 -15.77 2.32 24.26
CA SER A 99 -14.43 2.49 24.85
C SER A 99 -13.48 3.18 23.88
N PHE A 100 -13.54 2.79 22.61
CA PHE A 100 -12.73 3.38 21.56
C PHE A 100 -13.09 4.84 21.28
N ALA A 101 -14.38 5.16 21.13
CA ALA A 101 -14.85 6.53 20.90
C ALA A 101 -14.40 7.46 22.04
N ALA A 102 -14.51 7.00 23.29
CA ALA A 102 -14.02 7.73 24.44
C ALA A 102 -12.49 7.95 24.40
N ALA A 103 -11.71 6.92 24.05
CA ALA A 103 -10.25 7.01 23.95
C ALA A 103 -9.75 7.87 22.78
N ALA A 104 -10.52 7.92 21.68
CA ALA A 104 -10.22 8.74 20.51
C ALA A 104 -10.76 10.18 20.63
N GLU A 105 -11.49 10.49 21.71
CA GLU A 105 -12.22 11.75 21.88
C GLU A 105 -13.16 12.04 20.69
N LEU A 106 -13.90 11.01 20.26
CA LEU A 106 -14.85 11.06 19.15
C LEU A 106 -16.27 10.77 19.64
N ASP A 107 -17.25 11.25 18.86
CA ASP A 107 -18.64 10.90 19.10
C ASP A 107 -18.91 9.42 18.76
N GLN A 108 -19.66 8.73 19.61
CA GLN A 108 -19.91 7.30 19.43
C GLN A 108 -20.73 6.99 18.16
N ASP A 109 -21.69 7.86 17.82
CA ASP A 109 -22.50 7.68 16.61
C ASP A 109 -21.64 7.94 15.36
N GLU A 110 -20.73 8.93 15.40
CA GLU A 110 -19.75 9.15 14.34
C GLU A 110 -18.87 7.91 14.12
N VAL A 111 -18.33 7.31 15.18
CA VAL A 111 -17.53 6.08 15.07
C VAL A 111 -18.36 4.93 14.50
N SER A 112 -19.61 4.77 14.96
CA SER A 112 -20.52 3.74 14.46
C SER A 112 -20.79 3.89 12.96
N GLU A 113 -21.04 5.11 12.48
CA GLU A 113 -21.24 5.44 11.06
C GLU A 113 -19.97 5.23 10.22
N ILE A 114 -18.79 5.49 10.79
CA ILE A 114 -17.51 5.21 10.13
C ILE A 114 -17.30 3.70 9.99
N VAL A 115 -17.54 2.95 11.06
CA VAL A 115 -17.39 1.48 11.10
C VAL A 115 -18.44 0.79 10.24
N SER A 116 -19.63 1.38 10.05
CA SER A 116 -20.65 0.88 9.14
C SER A 116 -20.42 1.28 7.67
N GLY A 117 -19.51 2.22 7.41
CA GLY A 117 -19.20 2.76 6.09
C GLY A 117 -20.17 3.85 5.61
N GLY A 118 -21.03 4.37 6.50
CA GLY A 118 -22.00 5.42 6.21
C GLY A 118 -21.39 6.81 6.05
N ILE A 119 -20.24 7.07 6.71
CA ILE A 119 -19.56 8.37 6.65
C ILE A 119 -18.08 8.20 6.30
N ARG A 120 -17.57 9.14 5.49
CA ARG A 120 -16.13 9.31 5.27
C ARG A 120 -15.56 10.22 6.36
N PRO A 121 -14.63 9.74 7.21
CA PRO A 121 -14.00 10.58 8.22
C PRO A 121 -13.14 11.67 7.57
N ASN A 122 -13.06 12.82 8.24
CA ASN A 122 -12.13 13.87 7.87
C ASN A 122 -10.71 13.53 8.35
N THR A 123 -9.72 14.36 8.02
CA THR A 123 -8.31 14.12 8.36
C THR A 123 -8.05 14.13 9.87
N ASP A 124 -8.75 14.95 10.65
CA ASP A 124 -8.60 15.00 12.12
C ASP A 124 -9.15 13.72 12.76
N THR A 125 -10.36 13.31 12.38
CA THR A 125 -10.97 12.04 12.81
C THR A 125 -10.07 10.85 12.46
N LEU A 126 -9.52 10.80 11.24
CA LEU A 126 -8.57 9.76 10.83
C LEU A 126 -7.29 9.75 11.69
N ALA A 127 -6.73 10.91 12.01
CA ALA A 127 -5.52 11.02 12.82
C ALA A 127 -5.77 10.53 14.25
N ARG A 128 -6.93 10.87 14.84
CA ARG A 128 -7.35 10.37 16.16
C ARG A 128 -7.51 8.85 16.15
N ILE A 129 -8.23 8.30 15.18
CA ILE A 129 -8.41 6.85 15.03
C ILE A 129 -7.04 6.15 14.91
N ALA A 130 -6.15 6.65 14.04
CA ALA A 130 -4.83 6.08 13.84
C ALA A 130 -4.00 6.10 15.12
N GLY A 131 -3.99 7.24 15.84
CA GLY A 131 -3.27 7.38 17.11
C GLY A 131 -3.78 6.45 18.20
N THR A 132 -5.10 6.34 18.36
CA THR A 132 -5.73 5.49 19.39
C THR A 132 -5.54 4.00 19.11
N LEU A 133 -5.55 3.57 17.84
CA LEU A 133 -5.33 2.18 17.45
C LEU A 133 -3.86 1.84 17.21
N HIS A 134 -2.92 2.75 17.56
CA HIS A 134 -1.49 2.56 17.37
C HIS A 134 -1.10 2.16 15.94
N THR A 135 -1.72 2.81 14.95
CA THR A 135 -1.55 2.52 13.53
C THR A 135 -1.32 3.81 12.74
N THR A 136 -1.20 3.70 11.42
CA THR A 136 -1.04 4.84 10.52
C THR A 136 -2.31 5.13 9.73
N ILE A 137 -2.49 6.39 9.32
CA ILE A 137 -3.56 6.76 8.38
C ILE A 137 -3.39 5.99 7.08
N ASP A 138 -2.16 5.84 6.59
CA ASP A 138 -1.84 5.10 5.37
C ASP A 138 -2.34 3.65 5.45
N TYR A 139 -2.17 2.99 6.60
CA TYR A 139 -2.78 1.70 6.83
C TYR A 139 -4.30 1.80 6.79
N LEU A 140 -4.94 2.68 7.56
CA LEU A 140 -6.40 2.75 7.60
C LEU A 140 -7.05 2.96 6.22
N ILE A 141 -6.40 3.71 5.33
CA ILE A 141 -6.92 4.03 3.99
C ILE A 141 -6.45 3.06 2.89
N GLY A 142 -5.73 1.99 3.27
CA GLY A 142 -5.28 0.95 2.34
C GLY A 142 -4.14 1.39 1.42
N MET A 143 -3.28 2.31 1.85
CA MET A 143 -2.06 2.69 1.13
C MET A 143 -0.85 1.80 1.46
N THR A 144 -0.89 1.07 2.57
CA THR A 144 0.14 0.12 3.00
C THR A 144 -0.52 -1.09 3.67
N GLU A 145 0.08 -2.27 3.61
CA GLU A 145 -0.39 -3.44 4.37
C GLU A 145 0.17 -3.48 5.81
N TYR A 146 1.12 -2.60 6.14
CA TYR A 146 1.75 -2.53 7.45
C TYR A 146 0.98 -1.59 8.39
N GLU A 147 0.61 -2.06 9.58
CA GLU A 147 -0.15 -1.28 10.58
C GLU A 147 0.62 -0.02 11.01
N VAL A 148 1.92 -0.12 11.22
CA VAL A 148 2.82 0.98 11.64
C VAL A 148 3.89 1.25 10.58
N SER A 149 4.48 2.45 10.62
CA SER A 149 5.60 2.79 9.71
C SER A 149 6.94 2.21 10.14
N ILE A 150 7.11 1.96 11.45
CA ILE A 150 8.32 1.43 12.09
C ILE A 150 7.83 0.53 13.22
N GLU A 151 8.17 -0.75 13.17
CA GLU A 151 7.74 -1.76 14.15
C GLU A 151 8.78 -1.98 15.26
N SER A 152 10.08 -1.76 14.98
CA SER A 152 11.16 -2.02 15.93
C SER A 152 12.31 -1.00 15.86
N GLU A 153 13.17 -1.02 16.89
CA GLU A 153 14.39 -0.20 16.92
C GLU A 153 15.34 -0.57 15.77
N GLU A 154 15.42 -1.85 15.39
CA GLU A 154 16.25 -2.30 14.28
C GLU A 154 15.77 -1.73 12.94
N GLU A 155 14.44 -1.64 12.72
CA GLU A 155 13.88 -0.99 11.53
C GLU A 155 14.24 0.50 11.51
N GLU A 156 14.12 1.17 12.65
CA GLU A 156 14.50 2.57 12.77
C GLU A 156 15.98 2.78 12.43
N ASP A 157 16.86 1.95 13.00
CA ASP A 157 18.29 1.99 12.73
C ASP A 157 18.58 1.81 11.24
N ILE A 158 17.98 0.82 10.59
CA ILE A 158 18.13 0.59 9.14
C ILE A 158 17.77 1.85 8.36
N ILE A 159 16.62 2.47 8.67
CA ILE A 159 16.16 3.70 8.00
C ILE A 159 17.15 4.85 8.24
N GLN A 160 17.60 5.05 9.48
CA GLN A 160 18.53 6.11 9.84
C GLN A 160 19.89 5.93 9.17
N TYR A 161 20.44 4.72 9.16
CA TYR A 161 21.68 4.40 8.45
C TYR A 161 21.52 4.62 6.95
N PHE A 162 20.46 4.07 6.35
CA PHE A 162 20.20 4.21 4.93
C PHE A 162 20.11 5.68 4.50
N ARG A 163 19.40 6.52 5.27
CA ARG A 163 19.29 7.97 4.98
C ARG A 163 20.64 8.68 4.88
N LYS A 164 21.61 8.27 5.71
CA LYS A 164 22.97 8.85 5.77
C LYS A 164 23.93 8.30 4.70
N MET A 165 23.57 7.21 4.00
CA MET A 165 24.43 6.59 3.00
C MET A 165 24.56 7.41 1.71
N SER A 166 25.73 7.29 1.07
CA SER A 166 25.93 7.77 -0.31
C SER A 166 25.05 7.01 -1.31
N LYS A 167 24.81 7.58 -2.49
CA LYS A 167 24.05 6.90 -3.56
C LYS A 167 24.63 5.51 -3.90
N SER A 168 25.95 5.39 -3.93
CA SER A 168 26.64 4.12 -4.18
C SER A 168 26.45 3.14 -3.01
N GLY A 169 26.54 3.62 -1.77
CA GLY A 169 26.30 2.80 -0.57
C GLY A 169 24.88 2.24 -0.52
N LYS A 170 23.86 3.09 -0.78
CA LYS A 170 22.46 2.65 -0.87
C LYS A 170 22.26 1.52 -1.87
N ARG A 171 22.91 1.62 -3.05
CA ARG A 171 22.79 0.60 -4.10
C ARG A 171 23.41 -0.74 -3.68
N ILE A 172 24.56 -0.71 -3.01
CA ILE A 172 25.21 -1.91 -2.47
C ILE A 172 24.32 -2.56 -1.41
N PHE A 173 23.82 -1.75 -0.46
CA PHE A 173 22.93 -2.23 0.60
C PHE A 173 21.66 -2.89 0.05
N MET A 174 21.00 -2.28 -0.95
CA MET A 174 19.86 -2.90 -1.61
C MET A 174 20.20 -4.24 -2.28
N GLY A 175 21.38 -4.36 -2.89
CA GLY A 175 21.86 -5.63 -3.43
C GLY A 175 22.05 -6.70 -2.35
N MET A 176 22.59 -6.32 -1.20
CA MET A 176 22.75 -7.23 -0.06
C MET A 176 21.39 -7.71 0.48
N LEU A 177 20.41 -6.81 0.58
CA LEU A 177 19.05 -7.17 0.99
C LEU A 177 18.39 -8.16 0.02
N GLU A 178 18.59 -8.01 -1.29
CA GLU A 178 18.09 -8.96 -2.29
C GLU A 178 18.68 -10.36 -2.09
N GLU A 179 19.94 -10.50 -1.65
CA GLU A 179 20.59 -11.79 -1.43
C GLU A 179 20.10 -12.56 -0.19
N VAL A 180 19.52 -11.85 0.78
CA VAL A 180 19.06 -12.43 2.05
C VAL A 180 17.54 -12.55 2.16
N LYS A 181 16.78 -11.91 1.26
CA LYS A 181 15.32 -11.86 1.30
C LYS A 181 14.63 -13.24 1.45
N ASP A 182 15.19 -14.27 0.82
CA ASP A 182 14.61 -15.61 0.76
C ASP A 182 15.42 -16.68 1.54
N LYS A 183 16.36 -16.27 2.41
CA LYS A 183 17.17 -17.16 3.26
C LYS A 183 16.55 -17.33 4.64
#